data_AF-A0A2N3T730-F1
#
_entry.id   AF-A0A2N3T730-F1
#
_cell.length_a   1.000
_cell.length_b   1.000
_cell.length_c   1.000
_cell.angle_alpha   90.00
_cell.angle_beta   90.00
_cell.angle_gamma   90.00
#
_symmetry.space_group_name_H-M   'P 1'
#
loop_
_entity.id
_entity.type
_entity.pdbx_description
1 polymer ?
#
loop_
_entity_poly.entity_id
_entity_poly.type
_entity_poly.pdbx_seq_one_letter_code
_entity_poly.pdbx_strand_id
1 'polypeptide(L)'
;MKLSFLYSTSLLLLLFISCNQLSKEEQEFDVLMQKVIDVHDEVMPKMGEMSSLIKDLETKIDTTSQGKSYAKAQQDVKDAYDFMMTWMSDFSDKFPHEEEGSKTDPEKLSSQMKLLKEEETKVNSLRDQINSSIKNAKQLLEKS
;
A
#
# COMPACT_ATOMS: atom_id res chain seq x y z
N MET A 1 55.36 -25.86 -38.04
CA MET A 1 54.24 -26.61 -38.65
C MET A 1 53.59 -27.41 -37.53
N LYS A 2 52.49 -26.91 -36.96
CA LYS A 2 51.09 -27.15 -37.34
C LYS A 2 50.54 -28.47 -36.76
N LEU A 3 49.36 -28.33 -36.17
CA LEU A 3 48.41 -29.34 -35.64
C LEU A 3 48.84 -29.94 -34.29
N SER A 4 48.03 -29.94 -33.24
CA SER A 4 46.58 -29.90 -33.18
C SER A 4 46.13 -29.20 -31.89
N PHE A 5 45.61 -27.98 -32.04
CA PHE A 5 44.66 -27.40 -31.10
C PHE A 5 43.36 -28.20 -31.30
N LEU A 6 42.80 -28.78 -30.23
CA LEU A 6 41.36 -29.02 -29.99
C LEU A 6 41.13 -30.19 -29.02
N TYR A 7 40.12 -29.98 -28.17
CA TYR A 7 39.40 -30.93 -27.30
C TYR A 7 39.98 -31.21 -25.90
N SER A 8 39.61 -30.37 -24.94
CA SER A 8 38.79 -30.88 -23.82
C SER A 8 37.90 -29.75 -23.31
N THR A 9 36.74 -29.66 -23.95
CA THR A 9 35.59 -28.86 -23.56
C THR A 9 35.02 -29.37 -22.24
N SER A 10 34.58 -28.42 -21.41
CA SER A 10 33.36 -28.53 -20.61
C SER A 10 33.34 -29.57 -19.49
N LEU A 11 33.54 -29.11 -18.26
CA LEU A 11 32.59 -29.42 -17.19
C LEU A 11 32.71 -28.40 -16.05
N LEU A 12 31.56 -28.11 -15.44
CA LEU A 12 31.36 -27.32 -14.21
C LEU A 12 31.12 -25.80 -14.35
N LEU A 13 30.26 -25.42 -15.31
CA LEU A 13 29.24 -24.39 -15.04
C LEU A 13 27.98 -25.13 -14.53
N LEU A 14 27.97 -25.51 -13.26
CA LEU A 14 26.76 -25.90 -12.52
C LEU A 14 26.50 -24.88 -11.40
N LEU A 15 26.60 -23.60 -11.74
CA LEU A 15 26.24 -22.51 -10.84
C LEU A 15 24.81 -22.07 -11.18
N PHE A 16 23.90 -22.45 -10.29
CA PHE A 16 22.63 -21.79 -9.98
C PHE A 16 21.55 -21.75 -11.08
N ILE A 17 20.91 -22.90 -11.33
CA ILE A 17 19.49 -22.88 -11.74
C ILE A 17 18.70 -23.62 -10.67
N SER A 18 18.64 -23.04 -9.46
CA SER A 18 17.48 -23.24 -8.59
C SER A 18 16.59 -22.03 -8.78
N CYS A 19 15.94 -21.98 -9.95
CA CYS A 19 14.88 -21.02 -10.20
C CYS A 19 13.59 -21.74 -9.81
N ASN A 20 13.10 -21.51 -8.60
CA ASN A 20 11.73 -21.81 -8.24
C ASN A 20 10.86 -20.85 -9.09
N GLN A 21 10.53 -21.25 -10.33
CA GLN A 21 9.75 -20.40 -11.22
C GLN A 21 8.32 -20.34 -10.71
N LEU A 22 7.95 -19.19 -10.14
CA LEU A 22 6.56 -18.86 -9.81
C LEU A 22 5.69 -18.99 -11.05
N SER A 23 4.48 -19.52 -10.87
CA SER A 23 3.42 -19.52 -11.87
C SER A 23 3.06 -18.09 -12.28
N LYS A 24 2.41 -17.95 -13.45
CA LYS A 24 1.94 -16.65 -13.93
C LYS A 24 0.97 -15.99 -12.94
N GLU A 25 0.12 -16.77 -12.29
CA GLU A 25 -0.88 -16.28 -11.33
C GLU A 25 -0.23 -15.77 -10.03
N GLU A 26 0.82 -16.46 -9.54
CA GLU A 26 1.62 -15.99 -8.40
C GLU A 26 2.32 -14.67 -8.73
N GLN A 27 2.88 -14.52 -9.94
CA GLN A 27 3.50 -13.25 -10.37
C GLN A 27 2.47 -12.11 -10.46
N GLU A 28 1.27 -12.38 -10.98
CA GLU A 28 0.18 -11.38 -11.01
C GLU A 28 -0.27 -10.99 -9.60
N PHE A 29 -0.29 -11.95 -8.67
CA PHE A 29 -0.61 -11.70 -7.27
C PHE A 29 0.43 -10.78 -6.62
N ASP A 30 1.71 -11.08 -6.78
CA ASP A 30 2.82 -10.29 -6.22
C ASP A 30 2.82 -8.86 -6.76
N VAL A 31 2.59 -8.68 -8.06
CA VAL A 31 2.49 -7.35 -8.69
C VAL A 31 1.32 -6.56 -8.10
N LEU A 32 0.16 -7.19 -7.94
CA LEU A 32 -1.00 -6.53 -7.34
C LEU A 32 -0.76 -6.21 -5.86
N MET A 33 -0.13 -7.12 -5.11
CA MET A 33 0.22 -6.94 -3.70
C MET A 33 1.11 -5.72 -3.54
N GLN A 34 2.18 -5.65 -4.34
CA GLN A 34 3.09 -4.52 -4.34
C GLN A 34 2.34 -3.21 -4.65
N LYS A 35 1.48 -3.22 -5.67
CA LYS A 35 0.68 -2.04 -6.03
C LYS A 35 -0.21 -1.55 -4.88
N VAL A 36 -0.83 -2.47 -4.13
CA VAL A 36 -1.67 -2.11 -2.97
C VAL A 36 -0.83 -1.46 -1.88
N ILE A 37 0.34 -2.02 -1.57
CA ILE A 37 1.27 -1.48 -0.57
C ILE A 37 1.87 -0.14 -1.03
N ASP A 38 2.20 0.02 -2.30
CA ASP A 38 2.71 1.28 -2.85
C ASP A 38 1.71 2.43 -2.63
N VAL A 39 0.41 2.17 -2.77
CA VAL A 39 -0.62 3.18 -2.51
C VAL A 39 -0.69 3.52 -1.02
N HIS A 40 -0.55 2.54 -0.12
CA HIS A 40 -0.43 2.79 1.32
C HIS A 40 0.79 3.67 1.63
N ASP A 41 1.96 3.32 1.08
CA ASP A 41 3.21 4.02 1.31
C ASP A 41 3.22 5.44 0.72
N GLU A 42 2.44 5.69 -0.35
CA GLU A 42 2.26 7.03 -0.92
C GLU A 42 1.68 8.03 0.11
N VAL A 43 0.74 7.57 0.94
CA VAL A 43 -0.01 8.42 1.87
C VAL A 43 0.43 8.27 3.33
N MET A 44 1.13 7.20 3.69
CA MET A 44 1.67 6.99 5.04
C MET A 44 2.48 8.19 5.56
N PRO A 45 3.39 8.84 4.77
CA PRO A 45 4.12 10.02 5.24
C PRO A 45 3.24 11.21 5.62
N LYS A 46 1.97 11.25 5.16
CA LYS A 46 1.03 12.35 5.41
C LYS A 46 0.37 12.26 6.78
N MET A 47 0.48 11.14 7.50
CA MET A 47 -0.19 10.93 8.79
C MET A 47 0.23 11.97 9.85
N GLY A 48 1.50 12.39 9.85
CA GLY A 48 1.98 13.45 10.73
C GLY A 48 1.37 14.83 10.42
N GLU A 49 1.21 15.13 9.12
CA GLU A 49 0.53 16.34 8.67
C GLU A 49 -0.96 16.31 9.06
N MET A 50 -1.65 15.18 8.88
CA MET A 50 -3.05 15.01 9.29
C MET A 50 -3.23 15.25 10.79
N SER A 51 -2.36 14.68 11.63
CA SER A 51 -2.39 14.90 13.09
C SER A 51 -2.24 16.39 13.45
N SER A 52 -1.41 17.12 12.70
CA SER A 52 -1.22 18.56 12.90
C SER A 52 -2.46 19.35 12.48
N LEU A 53 -3.01 19.06 11.30
CA LEU A 53 -4.24 19.69 10.80
C LEU A 53 -5.43 19.47 11.73
N ILE A 54 -5.56 18.27 12.32
CA ILE A 54 -6.60 17.97 13.31
C ILE A 54 -6.53 18.94 14.49
N LYS A 55 -5.32 19.20 15.02
CA LYS A 55 -5.12 20.11 16.15
C LYS A 55 -5.36 21.56 15.75
N ASP A 56 -4.84 21.97 14.59
CA ASP A 56 -4.98 23.35 14.11
C ASP A 56 -6.45 23.72 13.90
N LEU A 57 -7.21 22.83 13.25
CA LEU A 57 -8.65 23.02 13.06
C LEU A 57 -9.41 23.09 14.39
N GLU A 58 -9.03 22.29 15.38
CA GLU A 58 -9.66 22.30 16.72
C GLU A 58 -9.65 23.69 17.35
N THR A 59 -8.53 24.41 17.24
CA THR A 59 -8.38 25.75 17.81
C THR A 59 -9.30 26.81 17.20
N LYS A 60 -9.88 26.51 16.03
CA LYS A 60 -10.74 27.42 15.26
C LYS A 60 -12.23 27.07 15.36
N ILE A 61 -12.59 25.97 16.02
CA ILE A 61 -13.99 25.53 16.15
C ILE A 61 -14.74 26.45 17.12
N ASP A 62 -15.86 26.97 16.66
CA ASP A 62 -16.82 27.75 17.44
C ASP A 62 -18.27 27.56 16.92
N THR A 63 -19.22 28.35 17.44
CA THR A 63 -20.65 28.24 17.08
C THR A 63 -21.02 28.96 15.78
N THR A 64 -20.10 29.71 15.16
CA THR A 64 -20.33 30.43 13.90
C THR A 64 -20.42 29.47 12.72
N SER A 65 -20.87 29.96 11.57
CA SER A 65 -20.88 29.16 10.34
C SER A 65 -19.45 28.73 9.93
N GLN A 66 -18.46 29.57 10.18
CA GLN A 66 -17.06 29.28 9.88
C GLN A 66 -16.51 28.22 10.86
N GLY A 67 -16.78 28.37 12.16
CA GLY A 67 -16.44 27.39 13.20
C GLY A 67 -16.97 25.98 12.89
N LYS A 68 -18.23 25.89 12.46
CA LYS A 68 -18.82 24.61 12.03
C LYS A 68 -18.14 24.02 10.79
N SER A 69 -17.64 24.86 9.90
CA SER A 69 -16.89 24.41 8.71
C SER A 69 -15.54 23.81 9.11
N TYR A 70 -14.84 24.40 10.09
CA TYR A 70 -13.64 23.79 10.67
C TYR A 70 -13.93 22.47 11.38
N ALA A 71 -15.04 22.38 12.13
CA ALA A 71 -15.44 21.14 12.80
C ALA A 71 -15.68 20.00 11.81
N LYS A 72 -16.36 20.30 10.68
CA LYS A 72 -16.57 19.31 9.63
C LYS A 72 -15.25 18.87 8.99
N ALA A 73 -14.38 19.81 8.63
CA ALA A 73 -13.07 19.49 8.06
C ALA A 73 -12.19 18.69 9.04
N GLN A 74 -12.27 18.99 10.34
CA GLN A 74 -11.53 18.25 11.36
C GLN A 74 -12.01 16.80 11.42
N GLN A 75 -13.32 16.59 11.36
CA GLN A 75 -13.90 15.24 11.32
C GLN A 75 -13.48 14.49 10.06
N ASP A 76 -13.48 15.13 8.89
CA ASP A 76 -13.06 14.50 7.63
C ASP A 76 -11.60 14.03 7.68
N VAL A 77 -10.70 14.81 8.29
CA VAL A 77 -9.29 14.41 8.48
C VAL A 77 -9.18 13.28 9.50
N LYS A 78 -9.96 13.31 10.59
CA LYS A 78 -10.00 12.21 11.59
C LYS A 78 -10.48 10.90 10.97
N ASP A 79 -11.59 10.94 10.23
CA ASP A 79 -12.16 9.77 9.57
C ASP A 79 -11.17 9.12 8.61
N ALA A 80 -10.45 9.93 7.81
CA ALA A 80 -9.41 9.43 6.91
C ALA A 80 -8.18 8.88 7.66
N TYR A 81 -7.80 9.50 8.78
CA TYR A 81 -6.69 9.03 9.63
C TYR A 81 -7.03 7.66 10.23
N ASP A 82 -8.22 7.52 10.81
CA ASP A 82 -8.68 6.30 11.43
C ASP A 82 -8.89 5.20 10.40
N PHE A 83 -9.41 5.53 9.22
CA PHE A 83 -9.54 4.57 8.11
C PHE A 83 -8.17 4.00 7.72
N MET A 84 -7.10 4.81 7.63
CA MET A 84 -5.76 4.27 7.37
C MET A 84 -5.33 3.23 8.41
N MET A 85 -5.53 3.55 9.70
CA MET A 85 -5.13 2.68 10.79
C MET A 85 -5.92 1.37 10.82
N THR A 86 -7.24 1.45 10.67
CA THR A 86 -8.12 0.27 10.60
C THR A 86 -7.83 -0.56 9.37
N TRP A 87 -7.66 0.08 8.21
CA TRP A 87 -7.37 -0.62 6.97
C TRP A 87 -6.06 -1.40 7.06
N MET A 88 -4.98 -0.80 7.56
CA MET A 88 -3.69 -1.48 7.66
C MET A 88 -3.73 -2.67 8.64
N SER A 89 -4.45 -2.53 9.76
CA SER A 89 -4.68 -3.63 10.69
C SER A 89 -5.42 -4.79 10.00
N ASP A 90 -6.58 -4.51 9.41
CA ASP A 90 -7.41 -5.51 8.73
C ASP A 90 -6.68 -6.15 7.54
N PHE A 91 -5.83 -5.37 6.85
CA PHE A 91 -5.03 -5.85 5.73
C PHE A 91 -3.98 -6.85 6.22
N SER A 92 -3.26 -6.53 7.30
CA SER A 92 -2.23 -7.42 7.87
C SER A 92 -2.80 -8.74 8.41
N ASP A 93 -4.04 -8.75 8.90
CA ASP A 93 -4.72 -9.97 9.33
C ASP A 93 -5.11 -10.88 8.15
N LYS A 94 -5.48 -10.30 7.01
CA LYS A 94 -5.86 -11.05 5.79
C LYS A 94 -4.64 -11.54 5.01
N PHE A 95 -3.57 -10.77 5.03
CA PHE A 95 -2.33 -11.03 4.32
C PHE A 95 -1.15 -11.04 5.29
N PRO A 96 -1.09 -12.06 6.19
CA PRO A 96 0.04 -12.19 7.10
C PRO A 96 1.31 -12.44 6.28
N HIS A 97 2.45 -11.95 6.78
CA HIS A 97 3.74 -12.32 6.21
C HIS A 97 3.95 -13.83 6.33
N GLU A 98 3.78 -14.56 5.22
CA GLU A 98 4.12 -15.98 5.14
C GLU A 98 5.65 -16.14 5.07
N GLU A 99 6.17 -17.19 5.70
CA GLU A 99 7.59 -17.54 5.58
C GLU A 99 7.94 -17.92 4.13
N GLU A 100 9.08 -17.44 3.64
CA GLU A 100 9.59 -17.76 2.30
C GLU A 100 9.69 -19.30 2.13
N GLY A 101 8.91 -19.86 1.20
CA GLY A 101 8.95 -21.29 0.84
C GLY A 101 7.63 -22.06 1.03
N SER A 102 6.57 -21.42 1.53
CA SER A 102 5.21 -21.97 1.49
C SER A 102 4.74 -22.10 0.04
N LYS A 103 4.44 -23.33 -0.42
CA LYS A 103 3.77 -23.52 -1.72
C LYS A 103 2.32 -23.09 -1.55
N THR A 104 1.91 -22.01 -2.21
CA THR A 104 0.53 -21.55 -2.17
C THR A 104 -0.35 -22.54 -2.93
N ASP A 105 -1.34 -23.10 -2.23
CA ASP A 105 -2.40 -23.91 -2.83
C ASP A 105 -3.14 -23.05 -3.91
N PRO A 106 -3.27 -23.52 -5.17
CA PRO A 106 -3.96 -22.77 -6.23
C PRO A 106 -5.37 -22.29 -5.85
N GLU A 107 -6.15 -23.05 -5.08
CA GLU A 107 -7.48 -22.61 -4.64
C GLU A 107 -7.40 -21.45 -3.63
N LYS A 108 -6.38 -21.49 -2.76
CA LYS A 108 -6.07 -20.41 -1.82
C LYS A 108 -5.62 -19.15 -2.55
N LEU A 109 -4.75 -19.29 -3.57
CA LEU A 109 -4.25 -18.17 -4.37
C LEU A 109 -5.39 -17.42 -5.07
N SER A 110 -6.31 -18.14 -5.73
CA SER A 110 -7.47 -17.54 -6.39
C SER A 110 -8.37 -16.78 -5.42
N SER A 111 -8.59 -17.34 -4.23
CA SER A 111 -9.38 -16.69 -3.17
C SER A 111 -8.70 -15.42 -2.64
N GLN A 112 -7.39 -15.48 -2.38
CA GLN A 112 -6.59 -14.33 -1.95
C GLN A 112 -6.52 -13.25 -3.04
N MET A 113 -6.39 -13.63 -4.30
CA MET A 113 -6.41 -12.71 -5.44
C MET A 113 -7.70 -11.90 -5.50
N LYS A 114 -8.85 -12.52 -5.23
CA LYS A 114 -10.13 -11.79 -5.17
C LYS A 114 -10.14 -10.78 -4.02
N LEU A 115 -9.74 -11.20 -2.82
CA LEU A 115 -9.65 -10.31 -1.66
C LEU A 115 -8.71 -9.14 -1.91
N LEU A 116 -7.57 -9.39 -2.55
CA LEU A 116 -6.57 -8.37 -2.83
C LEU A 116 -7.07 -7.30 -3.81
N LYS A 117 -7.88 -7.68 -4.80
CA LYS A 117 -8.56 -6.71 -5.69
C LYS A 117 -9.58 -5.84 -4.96
N GLU A 118 -10.26 -6.39 -3.95
CA GLU A 118 -11.15 -5.61 -3.08
C GLU A 118 -10.35 -4.63 -2.21
N GLU A 119 -9.21 -5.07 -1.67
CA GLU A 119 -8.31 -4.21 -0.91
C GLU A 119 -7.65 -3.12 -1.78
N GLU A 120 -7.33 -3.41 -3.04
CA GLU A 120 -6.87 -2.40 -4.02
C GLU A 120 -7.91 -1.27 -4.17
N THR A 121 -9.19 -1.61 -4.26
CA THR A 121 -10.26 -0.60 -4.37
C THR A 121 -10.35 0.22 -3.09
N LYS A 122 -10.25 -0.41 -1.92
CA LYS A 122 -10.30 0.25 -0.61
C LYS A 122 -9.13 1.19 -0.40
N VAL A 123 -7.89 0.76 -0.67
CA VAL A 123 -6.69 1.57 -0.46
C VAL A 123 -6.66 2.78 -1.41
N ASN A 124 -7.16 2.65 -2.64
CA ASN A 124 -7.31 3.81 -3.54
C ASN A 124 -8.35 4.81 -3.02
N SER A 125 -9.48 4.35 -2.51
CA SER A 125 -10.48 5.22 -1.87
C SER A 125 -9.91 5.92 -0.63
N LEU A 126 -9.15 5.19 0.18
CA LEU A 126 -8.42 5.73 1.33
C LEU A 126 -7.44 6.84 0.91
N ARG A 127 -6.62 6.60 -0.13
CA ARG A 127 -5.70 7.61 -0.68
C ARG A 127 -6.44 8.88 -1.06
N ASP A 128 -7.55 8.74 -1.78
CA ASP A 128 -8.34 9.88 -2.26
C ASP A 128 -8.99 10.65 -1.10
N GLN A 129 -9.47 9.96 -0.05
CA GLN A 129 -9.99 10.56 1.17
C GLN A 129 -8.92 11.32 1.96
N ILE A 130 -7.72 10.75 2.10
CA ILE A 130 -6.59 11.42 2.75
C ILE A 130 -6.22 12.71 1.99
N ASN A 131 -6.01 12.60 0.68
CA ASN A 131 -5.58 13.75 -0.12
C ASN A 131 -6.64 14.87 -0.17
N SER A 132 -7.92 14.50 -0.26
CA SER A 132 -9.01 15.47 -0.30
C SER A 132 -9.27 16.14 1.06
N SER A 133 -9.22 15.39 2.17
CA SER A 133 -9.39 15.93 3.52
C SER A 133 -8.26 16.90 3.88
N ILE A 134 -7.00 16.54 3.59
CA ILE A 134 -5.84 17.43 3.76
C ILE A 134 -6.01 18.72 2.95
N LYS A 135 -6.38 18.60 1.67
CA LYS A 135 -6.57 19.76 0.79
C LYS A 135 -7.64 20.70 1.34
N ASN A 136 -8.80 20.17 1.75
CA ASN A 136 -9.89 20.96 2.30
C ASN A 136 -9.49 21.66 3.61
N ALA A 137 -8.85 20.93 4.52
CA ALA A 137 -8.36 21.47 5.79
C ALA A 137 -7.41 22.66 5.58
N LYS A 138 -6.40 22.50 4.70
CA LYS A 138 -5.45 23.58 4.36
C LYS A 138 -6.16 24.79 3.76
N GLN A 139 -7.07 24.58 2.81
CA GLN A 139 -7.81 25.67 2.17
C GLN A 139 -8.67 26.47 3.15
N LEU A 140 -9.21 25.83 4.19
CA LEU A 140 -9.96 26.52 5.23
C LEU A 140 -9.04 27.32 6.15
N LEU A 141 -7.88 26.78 6.52
CA LEU A 141 -6.90 27.46 7.38
C LEU A 141 -6.22 28.65 6.68
N GLU A 142 -5.98 28.58 5.38
CA GLU A 142 -5.42 29.70 4.59
C GLU A 142 -6.36 30.90 4.47
N LYS A 143 -7.68 30.66 4.58
CA LYS A 143 -8.71 31.72 4.54
C LYS A 143 -8.99 32.34 5.92
N SER A 144 -8.32 31.84 6.96
CA SER A 144 -8.59 32.17 8.37
C SER A 144 -7.84 33.38 8.89
#